data_AF-A0A848NB79-F1
#
_entry.id   AF-A0A848NB79-F1
#
_cell.length_a   1.000
_cell.length_b   1.000
_cell.length_c   1.000
_cell.angle_alpha   90.00
_cell.angle_beta   90.00
_cell.angle_gamma   90.00
#
_symmetry.space_group_name_H-M   'P 1'
#
loop_
_entity.id
_entity.type
_entity.pdbx_description
1 polymer ?
#
loop_
_entity_poly.entity_id
_entity_poly.type
_entity_poly.pdbx_seq_one_letter_code
_entity_poly.pdbx_strand_id
1 'polypeptide(L)'
;MSTDHDTSPRVPVEPLLKWLRETPKAEAEARCAKHNTSVGYLRQIAYGYKLAGLIAADIELITDGQCRRQDLRPDDFARFWPELATAGPAQQEPSHAV
;
A
#
# COMPACT_ATOMS: atom_id res chain seq x y z
N MET A 1 -2.40 -30.08 -17.31
CA MET A 1 -3.12 -28.97 -16.64
C MET A 1 -2.26 -27.74 -16.79
N SER A 2 -2.50 -26.95 -17.84
CA SER A 2 -1.76 -25.71 -18.08
C SER A 2 -2.22 -24.71 -17.04
N THR A 3 -1.39 -24.41 -16.05
CA THR A 3 -1.58 -23.24 -15.20
C THR A 3 -1.34 -22.04 -16.10
N ASP A 4 -2.43 -21.44 -16.55
CA ASP A 4 -2.43 -20.12 -17.15
C ASP A 4 -1.72 -19.18 -16.16
N HIS A 5 -0.46 -18.87 -16.44
CA HIS A 5 0.26 -17.87 -15.71
C HIS A 5 -0.34 -16.56 -16.20
N ASP A 6 -1.31 -16.05 -15.45
CA ASP A 6 -1.83 -14.69 -15.54
C ASP A 6 -0.63 -13.75 -15.83
N THR A 7 -0.49 -13.40 -17.11
CA THR A 7 0.58 -12.54 -17.63
C THR A 7 0.07 -11.11 -17.57
N SER A 8 -0.60 -10.76 -16.48
CA SER A 8 -0.88 -9.38 -16.15
C SER A 8 0.46 -8.70 -15.87
N PRO A 9 0.74 -7.53 -16.48
CA PRO A 9 2.00 -6.83 -16.27
C PRO A 9 2.12 -6.53 -14.78
N ARG A 10 3.15 -7.12 -14.13
CA ARG A 10 3.45 -6.84 -12.73
C ARG A 10 3.98 -5.43 -12.63
N VAL A 11 3.10 -4.49 -12.33
CA VAL A 11 3.50 -3.10 -12.10
C VAL A 11 4.08 -3.01 -10.69
N PRO A 12 5.38 -2.70 -10.54
CA PRO A 12 5.96 -2.49 -9.22
C PRO A 12 5.35 -1.23 -8.60
N VAL A 13 5.09 -1.31 -7.29
CA VAL A 13 4.63 -0.18 -6.50
C VAL A 13 5.85 0.56 -5.98
N GLU A 14 6.36 1.49 -6.80
CA GLU A 14 7.52 2.34 -6.51
C GLU A 14 7.54 2.92 -5.08
N PRO A 15 6.46 3.55 -4.56
CA PRO A 15 6.49 4.14 -3.22
C PRO A 15 6.65 3.09 -2.12
N LEU A 16 6.05 1.90 -2.28
CA LEU A 16 6.22 0.81 -1.32
C LEU A 16 7.64 0.23 -1.36
N LEU A 17 8.22 0.09 -2.56
CA LEU A 17 9.60 -0.34 -2.72
C LEU A 17 10.59 0.65 -2.10
N LYS A 18 10.35 1.96 -2.29
CA LYS A 18 11.15 3.02 -1.67
C LYS A 18 11.07 2.93 -0.15
N TRP A 19 9.88 2.84 0.43
CA TRP A 19 9.70 2.70 1.87
C TRP A 19 10.39 1.46 2.44
N LEU A 20 10.30 0.32 1.76
CA LEU A 20 10.97 -0.93 2.16
C LEU A 20 12.50 -0.86 2.09
N ARG A 21 13.06 0.05 1.27
CA ARG A 21 14.50 0.27 1.15
C ARG A 21 15.03 1.26 2.18
N GLU A 22 14.26 2.31 2.45
CA GLU A 22 14.64 3.39 3.38
C GLU A 22 14.36 3.03 4.84
N THR A 23 13.32 2.23 5.10
CA THR A 23 12.94 1.84 6.46
C THR A 23 13.85 0.73 6.99
N PRO A 24 14.42 0.86 8.20
CA PRO A 24 15.19 -0.20 8.84
C PRO A 24 14.38 -1.49 8.97
N LYS A 25 14.99 -2.64 8.68
CA LYS A 25 14.30 -3.94 8.69
C LYS A 25 13.53 -4.19 10.00
N ALA A 26 14.14 -3.93 11.15
CA ALA A 26 13.52 -4.13 12.45
C ALA A 26 12.28 -3.22 12.66
N GLU A 27 12.34 -1.98 12.18
CA GLU A 27 11.21 -1.05 12.25
C GLU A 27 10.08 -1.48 11.30
N ALA A 28 10.43 -1.86 10.07
CA ALA A 28 9.46 -2.37 9.11
C ALA A 28 8.74 -3.61 9.63
N GLU A 29 9.48 -4.55 10.25
CA GLU A 29 8.91 -5.75 10.88
C GLU A 29 7.99 -5.40 12.06
N ALA A 30 8.40 -4.47 12.92
CA ALA A 30 7.57 -4.04 14.05
C ALA A 30 6.27 -3.35 13.59
N ARG A 31 6.33 -2.48 12.57
CA ARG A 31 5.16 -1.83 11.98
C ARG A 31 4.25 -2.86 11.30
N CYS A 32 4.81 -3.79 10.53
CA CYS A 32 4.03 -4.86 9.91
C CYS A 32 3.32 -5.73 10.96
N ALA A 33 4.01 -6.11 12.03
CA ALA A 33 3.45 -6.94 13.10
C ALA A 33 2.26 -6.26 13.80
N LYS A 34 2.32 -4.93 14.01
CA LYS A 34 1.20 -4.17 14.57
C LYS A 34 -0.08 -4.23 13.73
N HIS A 35 0.06 -4.40 12.42
CA HIS A 35 -1.03 -4.46 11.46
C HIS A 35 -1.34 -5.90 10.99
N ASN A 36 -0.91 -6.93 11.74
CA ASN A 36 -1.11 -8.34 11.39
C ASN A 36 -0.59 -8.72 9.99
N THR A 37 0.51 -8.09 9.55
CA THR A 37 1.14 -8.36 8.25
C THR A 37 2.64 -8.62 8.42
N SER A 38 3.33 -8.88 7.32
CA SER A 38 4.78 -9.13 7.31
C SER A 38 5.47 -8.37 6.18
N VAL A 39 6.75 -8.03 6.39
CA VAL A 39 7.59 -7.37 5.37
C VAL A 39 7.68 -8.21 4.09
N GLY A 40 7.70 -9.54 4.22
CA GLY A 40 7.68 -10.46 3.08
C GLY A 40 6.40 -10.32 2.26
N TYR A 41 5.25 -10.22 2.92
CA TYR A 41 3.97 -10.00 2.26
C TYR A 41 3.89 -8.62 1.57
N LEU A 42 4.38 -7.56 2.23
CA LEU A 42 4.49 -6.24 1.62
C LEU A 42 5.40 -6.26 0.39
N ARG A 43 6.51 -7.01 0.40
CA ARG A 43 7.36 -7.18 -0.79
C ARG A 43 6.62 -7.88 -1.93
N GLN A 44 5.83 -8.91 -1.65
CA GLN A 44 5.02 -9.55 -2.69
C GLN A 44 4.08 -8.55 -3.36
N ILE A 45 3.50 -7.64 -2.58
CA ILE A 45 2.66 -6.56 -3.11
C ILE A 45 3.50 -5.53 -3.87
N ALA A 46 4.63 -5.10 -3.31
CA ALA A 46 5.50 -4.09 -3.89
C ALA A 46 6.06 -4.49 -5.26
N TYR A 47 6.34 -5.77 -5.48
CA TYR A 47 6.79 -6.31 -6.76
C TYR A 47 5.65 -6.72 -7.69
N GLY A 48 4.39 -6.52 -7.30
CA GLY A 48 3.22 -6.90 -8.10
C GLY A 48 2.96 -8.41 -8.18
N TYR A 49 3.51 -9.22 -7.27
CA TYR A 49 3.17 -10.65 -7.17
C TYR A 49 1.81 -10.88 -6.50
N LYS A 50 1.33 -9.92 -5.70
CA LYS A 50 0.02 -9.94 -5.06
C LYS A 50 -0.63 -8.57 -5.14
N LEU A 51 -1.95 -8.55 -5.34
CA LEU A 51 -2.72 -7.32 -5.28
C LEU A 51 -3.05 -6.98 -3.83
N ALA A 52 -2.85 -5.72 -3.44
CA ALA A 52 -3.22 -5.23 -2.11
C ALA A 52 -4.73 -5.03 -2.01
N GLY A 53 -5.46 -6.02 -1.48
CA GLY A 53 -6.90 -5.93 -1.23
C GLY A 53 -7.24 -4.93 -0.10
N LEU A 54 -7.92 -5.41 0.94
CA LEU A 54 -8.27 -4.57 2.10
C LEU A 54 -7.03 -4.06 2.87
N ILE A 55 -5.92 -4.80 2.80
CA ILE A 55 -4.64 -4.44 3.39
C ILE A 55 -4.04 -3.14 2.82
N ALA A 56 -4.55 -2.62 1.69
CA ALA A 56 -4.09 -1.35 1.14
C ALA A 56 -4.23 -0.20 2.14
N ALA A 57 -5.29 -0.23 2.95
CA ALA A 57 -5.50 0.77 4.00
C ALA A 57 -4.47 0.65 5.14
N ASP A 58 -4.15 -0.57 5.55
CA ASP A 58 -3.10 -0.82 6.52
C ASP A 58 -1.72 -0.45 6.00
N ILE A 59 -1.41 -0.72 4.72
CA ILE A 59 -0.13 -0.33 4.11
C ILE A 59 0.03 1.19 4.11
N GLU A 60 -1.03 1.93 3.82
CA GLU A 60 -1.00 3.39 3.92
C GLU A 60 -0.66 3.86 5.35
N LEU A 61 -1.24 3.23 6.37
CA LEU A 61 -0.93 3.54 7.77
C LEU A 61 0.49 3.11 8.19
N ILE A 62 0.94 1.92 7.77
CA ILE A 62 2.29 1.39 8.03
C ILE A 62 3.35 2.33 7.46
N THR A 63 3.10 2.84 6.25
CA THR A 63 4.01 3.72 5.51
C THR A 63 3.84 5.20 5.84
N ASP A 64 2.96 5.55 6.79
CA ASP A 64 2.66 6.93 7.18
C ASP A 64 2.22 7.79 5.99
N GLY A 65 1.42 7.21 5.09
CA GLY A 65 0.93 7.87 3.88
C GLY A 65 1.94 7.96 2.72
N GLN A 66 3.17 7.44 2.87
CA GLN A 66 4.15 7.42 1.78
C GLN A 66 3.73 6.50 0.61
N CYS A 67 2.99 5.43 0.91
CA CYS A 67 2.36 4.59 -0.09
C CYS A 67 0.85 4.66 0.09
N ARG A 68 0.14 5.29 -0.85
CA ARG A 68 -1.31 5.46 -0.75
C ARG A 68 -2.03 4.24 -1.33
N ARG A 69 -3.28 4.04 -0.90
CA ARG A 69 -4.19 3.05 -1.49
C ARG A 69 -4.30 3.18 -3.02
N GLN A 70 -4.19 4.41 -3.55
CA GLN A 70 -4.19 4.71 -5.00
C GLN A 70 -2.98 4.12 -5.73
N ASP A 71 -1.79 4.21 -5.13
CA ASP A 71 -0.55 3.69 -5.72
C ASP A 71 -0.54 2.15 -5.75
N LEU A 72 -1.27 1.52 -4.81
CA LEU A 72 -1.40 0.07 -4.69
C LEU A 72 -2.44 -0.53 -5.66
N ARG A 73 -3.48 0.23 -6.01
CA ARG A 73 -4.58 -0.23 -6.87
C ARG A 73 -5.12 0.89 -7.77
N PRO A 74 -4.35 1.39 -8.74
CA PRO A 74 -4.77 2.51 -9.57
C PRO A 74 -6.08 2.23 -10.33
N ASP A 75 -6.27 1.02 -10.86
CA ASP A 75 -7.46 0.65 -11.66
C ASP A 75 -8.72 0.41 -10.82
N ASP A 76 -8.56 -0.17 -9.63
CA ASP A 76 -9.68 -0.56 -8.76
C ASP A 76 -9.97 0.46 -7.65
N PHE A 77 -9.12 1.47 -7.46
CA PHE A 77 -9.24 2.39 -6.33
C PHE A 77 -10.63 3.01 -6.21
N ALA A 78 -11.15 3.56 -7.31
CA ALA A 78 -12.48 4.17 -7.35
C ALA A 78 -13.63 3.18 -7.07
N ARG A 79 -13.40 1.88 -7.30
CA ARG A 79 -14.39 0.83 -7.03
C ARG A 79 -14.47 0.46 -5.55
N PHE A 80 -13.33 0.45 -4.85
CA PHE A 80 -13.26 0.08 -3.43
C PHE A 80 -13.40 1.27 -2.49
N TRP A 81 -12.93 2.45 -2.90
CA TRP A 81 -12.97 3.69 -2.13
C TRP A 81 -13.55 4.84 -2.97
N PRO A 82 -14.82 4.75 -3.42
CA PRO A 82 -15.47 5.80 -4.19
C PRO A 82 -15.48 7.16 -3.46
N GLU A 83 -15.54 7.13 -2.13
CA GLU A 83 -15.49 8.32 -1.27
C GLU A 83 -14.15 9.05 -1.36
N LEU A 84 -13.04 8.32 -1.53
CA LEU A 84 -11.70 8.90 -1.66
C LEU A 84 -11.37 9.30 -3.11
N ALA A 85 -12.02 8.69 -4.10
CA ALA A 85 -11.85 9.04 -5.51
C ALA A 85 -12.55 10.37 -5.87
N THR A 86 -13.63 10.69 -5.16
CA THR A 86 -14.40 11.93 -5.39
C THR A 86 -13.92 13.08 -4.50
N ALA A 87 -13.29 12.77 -3.37
CA ALA A 87 -12.66 13.77 -2.51
C ALA A 87 -11.36 14.28 -3.15
N GLY A 88 -11.46 15.35 -3.95
CA GLY A 88 -10.34 16.28 -4.13
C GLY A 88 -9.78 16.71 -2.77
N PRO A 89 -8.49 17.10 -2.68
CA PRO A 89 -7.69 17.08 -1.45
C PRO A 89 -8.41 17.79 -0.31
N ALA A 90 -9.05 17.00 0.56
CA ALA A 90 -9.62 17.51 1.79
C ALA A 90 -8.45 17.86 2.69
N GLN A 91 -8.25 19.16 2.87
CA GLN A 91 -7.27 19.81 3.72
C GLN A 91 -6.91 18.98 4.95
N GLN A 92 -5.63 18.64 5.06
CA GLN A 92 -5.02 18.33 6.34
C GLN A 92 -5.14 19.61 7.18
N GLU A 93 -6.10 19.68 8.10
CA GLU A 93 -6.12 20.69 9.16
C GLU A 93 -5.12 20.26 10.23
N PRO A 94 -3.97 20.95 10.41
CA PRO A 94 -3.13 20.74 11.58
C PRO A 94 -3.78 21.45 12.77
N SER A 95 -4.78 20.83 13.40
CA SER A 95 -5.26 21.31 14.69
C SER A 95 -4.41 20.71 15.81
N HIS A 96 -3.15 21.16 15.88
CA HIS A 96 -2.31 21.02 17.06
C HIS A 96 -1.78 22.40 17.43
N ALA A 97 -2.44 23.09 18.36
CA ALA A 97 -1.80 23.88 19.42
C ALA A 97 -2.86 24.60 20.29
N VAL A 98 -2.84 24.22 21.58
CA VAL A 98 -3.03 24.98 22.84
C VAL A 98 -4.27 25.85 23.06
#